data_AF-U1PNT2-F1
#
_entry.id   AF-U1PNT2-F1
#
_cell.length_a   1.000
_cell.length_b   1.000
_cell.length_c   1.000
_cell.angle_alpha   90.00
_cell.angle_beta   90.00
_cell.angle_gamma   90.00
#
_symmetry.space_group_name_H-M   'P 1'
#
loop_
_entity.id
_entity.type
_entity.pdbx_description
1 polymer ?
#
loop_
_entity_poly.entity_id
_entity_poly.type
_entity_poly.pdbx_seq_one_letter_code
_entity_poly.pdbx_strand_id
1 'polypeptide(L)'
;MKLETNPAVADTDDDGLSDGREQSLGSDPLVPDTDGDGLYDGQEVTVGTDATVADMDGDGVDDWTEIREQTDPTTADTDGDGVSDGTKLSRGSDPLATATPSPTPTDRQTTTRGDGFGFGVSLLVFA
;
A
#
# COMPACT_ATOMS: atom_id res chain seq x y z
N MET A 1 8.54 -33.93 26.96
CA MET A 1 9.83 -33.41 26.50
C MET A 1 9.64 -31.90 26.40
N LYS A 2 10.40 -31.12 27.15
CA LYS A 2 10.27 -29.66 27.22
C LYS A 2 11.38 -29.12 26.31
N LEU A 3 11.05 -28.62 25.12
CA LEU A 3 12.04 -27.98 24.27
C LEU A 3 12.43 -26.67 24.96
N GLU A 4 13.67 -26.63 25.47
CA GLU A 4 14.24 -25.44 26.08
C GLU A 4 14.92 -24.66 24.95
N THR A 5 14.13 -23.79 24.32
CA THR A 5 14.57 -22.68 23.50
C THR A 5 15.55 -21.82 24.32
N ASN A 6 16.74 -21.56 23.79
CA ASN A 6 17.79 -20.86 24.52
C ASN A 6 17.67 -19.35 24.25
N PRO A 7 17.17 -18.54 25.21
CA PRO A 7 16.75 -17.15 24.97
C PRO A 7 17.89 -16.16 24.63
N ALA A 8 19.15 -16.61 24.58
CA ALA A 8 20.29 -15.76 24.31
C ALA A 8 20.83 -15.87 22.87
N VAL A 9 20.60 -17.00 22.16
CA VAL A 9 21.09 -17.24 20.79
C VAL A 9 20.31 -18.37 20.06
N ALA A 10 19.07 -18.67 20.43
CA ALA A 10 18.26 -19.64 19.68
C ALA A 10 17.20 -18.89 18.87
N ASP A 11 17.23 -19.22 17.58
CA ASP A 11 16.29 -18.95 16.51
C ASP A 11 15.84 -20.37 16.14
N THR A 12 14.83 -20.88 16.84
CA THR A 12 14.58 -22.33 16.90
C THR A 12 13.97 -22.87 15.61
N ASP A 13 13.32 -22.01 14.84
CA ASP A 13 12.78 -22.27 13.51
C ASP A 13 13.61 -21.68 12.36
N ASP A 14 14.75 -21.04 12.67
CA ASP A 14 15.74 -20.51 11.72
C ASP A 14 15.13 -19.47 10.74
N ASP A 15 14.25 -18.61 11.25
CA ASP A 15 13.50 -17.61 10.49
C ASP A 15 14.18 -16.22 10.46
N GLY A 16 15.26 -16.07 11.25
CA GLY A 16 16.05 -14.85 11.38
C GLY A 16 15.63 -13.94 12.54
N LEU A 17 14.62 -14.32 13.31
CA LEU A 17 14.27 -13.74 14.60
C LEU A 17 14.96 -14.55 15.70
N SER A 18 14.62 -14.32 16.96
CA SER A 18 15.20 -15.15 18.04
C SER A 18 14.08 -15.46 19.02
N ASP A 19 14.13 -16.63 19.65
CA ASP A 19 13.05 -17.13 20.51
C ASP A 19 12.65 -16.12 21.59
N GLY A 20 13.63 -15.33 22.08
CA GLY A 20 13.40 -14.28 23.07
C GLY A 20 12.73 -13.03 22.50
N ARG A 21 13.02 -12.68 21.25
CA ARG A 21 12.38 -11.58 20.52
C ARG A 21 10.97 -11.97 20.07
N GLU A 22 10.78 -13.18 19.57
CA GLU A 22 9.48 -13.77 19.22
C GLU A 22 8.54 -13.76 20.41
N GLN A 23 8.99 -14.31 21.56
CA GLN A 23 8.22 -14.24 22.82
C GLN A 23 7.87 -12.82 23.27
N SER A 24 8.69 -11.82 22.92
CA SER A 24 8.43 -10.42 23.28
C SER A 24 7.42 -9.74 22.36
N LEU A 25 7.34 -10.20 21.11
CA LEU A 25 6.40 -9.72 20.09
C LEU A 25 5.07 -10.49 20.13
N GLY A 26 5.10 -11.72 20.64
CA GLY A 26 3.93 -12.59 20.74
C GLY A 26 3.87 -13.66 19.65
N SER A 27 4.90 -13.77 18.80
CA SER A 27 5.01 -14.81 17.79
C SER A 27 5.53 -16.14 18.36
N ASP A 28 5.39 -17.25 17.61
CA ASP A 28 5.70 -18.61 18.10
C ASP A 28 7.14 -19.02 17.72
N PRO A 29 8.05 -19.21 18.70
CA PRO A 29 9.46 -19.60 18.47
C PRO A 29 9.71 -20.92 17.72
N LEU A 30 8.65 -21.65 17.39
CA LEU A 30 8.73 -22.95 16.73
C LEU A 30 8.14 -22.91 15.32
N VAL A 31 7.63 -21.75 14.90
CA VAL A 31 6.92 -21.55 13.64
C VAL A 31 7.51 -20.33 12.94
N PRO A 32 8.23 -20.52 11.82
CA PRO A 32 8.95 -19.42 11.17
C PRO A 32 8.03 -18.36 10.51
N ASP A 33 6.73 -18.60 10.52
CA ASP A 33 5.66 -17.79 9.90
C ASP A 33 4.41 -18.02 10.76
N THR A 34 4.28 -17.20 11.80
CA THR A 34 3.32 -17.42 12.88
C THR A 34 1.88 -17.19 12.44
N ASP A 35 1.63 -16.24 11.54
CA ASP A 35 0.28 -15.90 11.06
C ASP A 35 -0.07 -16.56 9.71
N GLY A 36 0.90 -17.12 9.01
CA GLY A 36 0.73 -17.95 7.82
C GLY A 36 0.51 -17.15 6.54
N ASP A 37 0.95 -15.90 6.49
CA ASP A 37 0.83 -15.01 5.33
C ASP A 37 1.90 -15.30 4.25
N GLY A 38 2.98 -15.99 4.64
CA GLY A 38 4.11 -16.37 3.79
C GLY A 38 5.36 -15.50 3.94
N LEU A 39 5.34 -14.50 4.82
CA LEU A 39 6.47 -13.70 5.28
C LEU A 39 6.95 -14.28 6.62
N TYR A 40 8.26 -14.44 6.79
CA TYR A 40 8.77 -14.98 8.06
C TYR A 40 8.75 -13.92 9.16
N ASP A 41 8.54 -14.32 10.42
CA ASP A 41 8.44 -13.39 11.57
C ASP A 41 9.67 -12.45 11.64
N GLY A 42 10.87 -12.99 11.36
CA GLY A 42 12.12 -12.22 11.28
C GLY A 42 12.14 -11.18 10.15
N GLN A 43 11.49 -11.47 9.02
CA GLN A 43 11.34 -10.53 7.92
C GLN A 43 10.31 -9.46 8.25
N GLU A 44 9.20 -9.82 8.87
CA GLU A 44 8.15 -8.89 9.31
C GLU A 44 8.69 -7.83 10.25
N VAL A 45 9.50 -8.24 11.25
CA VAL A 45 10.17 -7.31 12.17
C VAL A 45 11.13 -6.36 11.44
N THR A 46 11.69 -6.79 10.30
CA THR A 46 12.57 -5.96 9.48
C THR A 46 11.79 -4.96 8.63
N VAL A 47 10.61 -5.37 8.14
CA VAL A 47 9.70 -4.53 7.36
C VAL A 47 8.96 -3.53 8.26
N GLY A 48 8.65 -3.93 9.49
CA GLY A 48 7.90 -3.14 10.46
C GLY A 48 6.45 -3.60 10.64
N THR A 49 6.10 -4.79 10.15
CA THR A 49 4.79 -5.44 10.35
C THR A 49 4.79 -6.28 11.64
N ASP A 50 3.62 -6.79 12.03
CA ASP A 50 3.43 -7.58 13.24
C ASP A 50 3.27 -9.05 12.86
N ALA A 51 4.20 -9.89 13.31
CA ALA A 51 4.26 -11.34 13.01
C ALA A 51 3.10 -12.20 13.51
N THR A 52 2.03 -11.58 13.98
CA THR A 52 0.81 -12.25 14.41
C THR A 52 -0.41 -11.82 13.59
N VAL A 53 -0.20 -10.97 12.58
CA VAL A 53 -1.24 -10.29 11.82
C VAL A 53 -0.93 -10.34 10.33
N ALA A 54 -1.51 -11.33 9.65
CA ALA A 54 -1.27 -11.58 8.23
C ALA A 54 -1.65 -10.42 7.27
N ASP A 55 -2.47 -9.47 7.71
CA ASP A 55 -2.95 -8.30 6.95
C ASP A 55 -2.97 -7.11 7.92
N MET A 56 -1.85 -6.40 7.99
CA MET A 56 -1.56 -5.43 9.05
C MET A 56 -2.45 -4.19 9.00
N ASP A 57 -2.90 -3.78 7.82
CA ASP A 57 -3.79 -2.63 7.64
C ASP A 57 -5.29 -3.01 7.45
N GLY A 58 -5.59 -4.27 7.19
CA GLY A 58 -6.93 -4.83 7.09
C GLY A 58 -7.62 -4.54 5.77
N ASP A 59 -6.91 -4.28 4.68
CA ASP A 59 -7.48 -3.97 3.37
C ASP A 59 -7.85 -5.20 2.53
N GLY A 60 -7.48 -6.38 3.02
CA GLY A 60 -7.77 -7.69 2.42
C GLY A 60 -6.62 -8.27 1.59
N VAL A 61 -5.41 -7.73 1.71
CA VAL A 61 -4.17 -8.25 1.12
C VAL A 61 -3.22 -8.62 2.25
N ASP A 62 -2.53 -9.74 2.10
CA ASP A 62 -1.50 -10.13 3.06
C ASP A 62 -0.20 -9.32 2.91
N ASP A 63 0.52 -9.12 4.02
CA ASP A 63 1.74 -8.31 4.08
C ASP A 63 2.79 -8.81 3.08
N TRP A 64 2.94 -10.14 2.93
CA TRP A 64 3.78 -10.76 1.90
C TRP A 64 3.42 -10.31 0.48
N THR A 65 2.13 -10.34 0.12
CA THR A 65 1.65 -9.93 -1.20
C THR A 65 1.88 -8.44 -1.43
N GLU A 66 1.67 -7.61 -0.42
CA GLU A 66 1.91 -6.17 -0.50
C GLU A 66 3.38 -5.83 -0.77
N ILE A 67 4.31 -6.43 -0.04
CA ILE A 67 5.75 -6.26 -0.29
C ILE A 67 6.12 -6.66 -1.72
N ARG A 68 5.50 -7.74 -2.23
CA ARG A 68 5.76 -8.24 -3.58
C ARG A 68 5.22 -7.30 -4.67
N GLU A 69 4.07 -6.67 -4.43
CA GLU A 69 3.48 -5.65 -5.31
C GLU A 69 4.06 -4.25 -5.05
N GLN A 70 5.01 -4.15 -4.11
CA GLN A 70 5.73 -2.93 -3.72
C GLN A 70 4.82 -1.86 -3.07
N THR A 71 3.73 -2.28 -2.44
CA THR A 71 2.87 -1.43 -1.59
C THR A 71 3.40 -1.38 -0.16
N ASP A 72 2.84 -0.50 0.67
CA ASP A 72 3.18 -0.38 2.09
C ASP A 72 2.18 -1.19 2.92
N PRO A 73 2.61 -2.29 3.56
CA PRO A 73 1.72 -3.20 4.30
C PRO A 73 1.07 -2.59 5.54
N THR A 74 1.49 -1.38 5.92
CA THR A 74 0.88 -0.65 7.04
C THR A 74 -0.15 0.38 6.58
N THR A 75 -0.40 0.47 5.27
CA THR A 75 -1.29 1.48 4.70
C THR A 75 -2.21 0.91 3.62
N ALA A 76 -3.51 0.88 3.94
CA ALA A 76 -4.51 0.33 3.04
C ALA A 76 -4.60 1.04 1.69
N ASP A 77 -3.99 2.22 1.52
CA ASP A 77 -3.99 3.01 0.29
C ASP A 77 -2.62 3.69 0.16
N THR A 78 -1.66 2.95 -0.39
CA THR A 78 -0.25 3.34 -0.49
C THR A 78 -0.05 4.65 -1.28
N ASP A 79 -0.85 4.89 -2.32
CA ASP A 79 -0.73 6.08 -3.16
C ASP A 79 -1.66 7.24 -2.74
N GLY A 80 -2.57 6.99 -1.80
CA GLY A 80 -3.46 7.99 -1.20
C GLY A 80 -4.54 8.51 -2.14
N ASP A 81 -4.94 7.73 -3.15
CA ASP A 81 -5.94 8.12 -4.15
C ASP A 81 -7.40 7.86 -3.72
N GLY A 82 -7.59 7.22 -2.57
CA GLY A 82 -8.87 6.86 -1.97
C GLY A 82 -9.40 5.48 -2.36
N VAL A 83 -8.61 4.65 -3.04
CA VAL A 83 -8.92 3.25 -3.37
C VAL A 83 -7.89 2.35 -2.72
N SER A 84 -8.33 1.37 -1.94
CA SER A 84 -7.39 0.49 -1.25
C SER A 84 -6.57 -0.38 -2.19
N ASP A 85 -5.37 -0.78 -1.78
CA ASP A 85 -4.46 -1.61 -2.56
C ASP A 85 -5.08 -2.98 -2.87
N GLY A 86 -5.74 -3.61 -1.90
CA GLY A 86 -6.56 -4.81 -2.10
C GLY A 86 -7.74 -4.62 -3.05
N THR A 87 -8.35 -3.43 -3.07
CA THR A 87 -9.38 -3.11 -4.07
C THR A 87 -8.77 -2.99 -5.47
N LYS A 88 -7.55 -2.46 -5.60
CA LYS A 88 -6.85 -2.36 -6.89
C LYS A 88 -6.39 -3.73 -7.38
N LEU A 89 -5.78 -4.54 -6.52
CA LEU A 89 -5.32 -5.90 -6.83
C LEU A 89 -6.48 -6.84 -7.20
N SER A 90 -7.60 -6.80 -6.47
CA SER A 90 -8.79 -7.58 -6.81
C SER A 90 -9.42 -7.19 -8.15
N ARG A 91 -9.19 -5.95 -8.63
CA ARG A 91 -9.61 -5.48 -9.95
C ARG A 91 -8.55 -5.69 -11.04
N GLY A 92 -7.35 -6.14 -10.69
CA GLY A 92 -6.20 -6.24 -11.60
C GLY A 92 -5.66 -4.89 -12.05
N SER A 93 -5.84 -3.85 -11.24
CA SER A 93 -5.23 -2.53 -11.41
C SER A 93 -3.88 -2.45 -10.71
N ASP A 94 -3.05 -1.48 -11.11
CA ASP A 94 -1.78 -1.17 -10.46
C ASP A 94 -2.04 -0.45 -9.12
N PRO A 95 -1.60 -0.99 -7.97
CA PRO A 95 -1.84 -0.40 -6.65
C PRO A 95 -1.09 0.91 -6.41
N LEU A 96 0.05 1.11 -7.08
CA LEU A 96 0.87 2.32 -6.97
C LEU A 96 0.43 3.43 -7.95
N ALA A 97 -0.49 3.10 -8.84
CA ALA A 97 -1.00 4.05 -9.82
C ALA A 97 -2.07 4.92 -9.17
N THR A 98 -1.65 6.12 -8.76
CA THR A 98 -2.57 7.18 -8.32
C THR A 98 -3.70 7.26 -9.33
N ALA A 99 -4.96 7.18 -8.88
CA ALA A 99 -6.11 7.45 -9.70
C ALA A 99 -5.88 8.80 -10.33
N THR A 100 -5.37 8.78 -11.57
CA THR A 100 -5.13 10.00 -12.29
C THR A 100 -6.43 10.78 -12.19
N PRO A 101 -6.42 12.07 -11.81
CA PRO A 101 -7.53 12.88 -12.23
C PRO A 101 -7.52 12.70 -13.75
N SER A 102 -8.47 11.90 -14.25
CA SER A 102 -8.75 11.77 -15.68
C SER A 102 -8.49 13.14 -16.26
N PRO A 103 -7.59 13.30 -17.26
CA PRO A 103 -7.21 14.62 -17.73
C PRO A 103 -8.51 15.34 -17.96
N THR A 104 -8.80 16.31 -17.10
CA THR A 104 -10.07 17.02 -17.10
C THR A 104 -10.19 17.42 -18.55
N PRO A 105 -11.22 16.96 -19.30
CA PRO A 105 -11.28 17.20 -20.73
C PRO A 105 -11.05 18.68 -20.86
N THR A 106 -9.94 19.03 -21.53
CA THR A 106 -9.46 20.40 -21.59
C THR A 106 -10.63 21.21 -22.09
N ASP A 107 -11.33 21.89 -21.19
CA ASP A 107 -12.31 22.88 -21.59
C ASP A 107 -11.45 24.06 -22.03
N ARG A 108 -11.00 23.96 -23.28
CA ARG A 108 -10.73 25.11 -24.09
C ARG A 108 -12.04 25.88 -24.19
N GLN A 109 -12.31 26.72 -23.20
CA GLN A 109 -12.80 28.08 -23.36
C GLN A 109 -12.16 28.94 -22.27
N THR A 110 -11.02 29.54 -22.61
CA THR A 110 -10.94 31.00 -22.86
C THR A 110 -11.39 31.86 -21.67
N THR A 111 -10.37 32.45 -21.04
CA THR A 111 -10.35 33.87 -20.68
C THR A 111 -11.27 34.32 -19.54
N THR A 112 -10.67 34.36 -18.37
CA THR A 112 -10.54 35.55 -17.52
C THR A 112 -11.31 36.80 -17.96
N ARG A 113 -12.10 37.30 -17.01
CA ARG A 113 -12.45 38.71 -16.75
C ARG A 113 -13.73 39.19 -17.42
N GLY A 114 -14.71 39.47 -16.56
CA GLY A 114 -15.80 40.36 -16.91
C GLY A 114 -15.24 41.72 -17.27
N ASP A 115 -15.31 42.05 -18.56
CA ASP A 115 -15.26 43.40 -19.09
C ASP A 115 -16.11 43.37 -20.36
N GLY A 116 -17.11 44.26 -20.43
CA GLY A 116 -18.19 44.22 -21.41
C GLY A 116 -17.72 44.28 -22.87
N PHE A 117 -18.16 43.32 -23.68
CA PHE A 117 -17.97 43.37 -25.12
C PHE A 117 -19.15 44.10 -25.77
N GLY A 118 -18.87 45.35 -26.15
CA GLY A 118 -19.69 46.13 -27.06
C GLY A 118 -19.77 45.49 -28.44
N PHE A 119 -20.97 45.52 -29.01
CA PHE A 119 -21.21 45.20 -30.41
C PHE A 119 -20.55 46.27 -31.29
N GLY A 120 -19.34 45.97 -31.78
CA GLY A 120 -18.54 46.82 -32.66
C GLY A 120 -18.49 46.27 -34.08
N VAL A 121 -19.36 46.84 -34.90
CA VAL A 121 -19.48 46.85 -36.38
C VAL A 121 -18.20 46.53 -37.17
N SER A 122 -18.31 45.68 -38.20
CA SER A 122 -17.99 46.02 -39.62
C SER A 122 -17.76 44.77 -40.47
N LEU A 123 -18.66 44.51 -41.41
CA LEU A 123 -18.31 43.81 -42.65
C LEU A 123 -18.79 44.64 -43.83
N LEU A 124 -17.81 45.33 -44.44
CA LEU A 124 -17.95 46.16 -45.62
C LEU A 124 -17.71 45.29 -46.87
N VAL A 125 -18.75 45.20 -47.71
CA VAL A 125 -18.83 45.21 -49.20
C VAL A 125 -17.98 44.20 -50.01
N PHE A 126 -18.60 43.60 -51.04
CA PHE A 126 -18.24 43.53 -52.48
C PHE A 126 -19.16 42.45 -53.09
N ALA A 127 -19.82 42.57 -54.24
CA ALA A 127 -20.05 43.59 -55.26
C ALA A 127 -21.36 43.21 -55.99
#